data_AF-A0AAX3M1V2-F1
#
_entry.id   AF-A0AAX3M1V2-F1
#
_cell.length_a   1.000
_cell.length_b   1.000
_cell.length_c   1.000
_cell.angle_alpha   90.00
_cell.angle_beta   90.00
_cell.angle_gamma   90.00
#
_symmetry.space_group_name_H-M   'P 1'
#
loop_
_entity.id
_entity.type
_entity.pdbx_description
1 polymer ?
#
loop_
_entity_poly.entity_id
_entity_poly.type
_entity_poly.pdbx_seq_one_letter_code
_entity_poly.pdbx_strand_id
1 'polypeptide(L)'
;MRNGTKLLLFVLTIVILLVITLVSQLSEKDLTKLNPLIPKQIYYVQVHNSSSNTSSSQDTTVEYTLPAWDDKGNPQTITFFGMHSLREGAYLQLTLKNQQVLSYKEISYDQIPTVVQSYLRH
;
A
#
# COMPACT_ATOMS: atom_id res chain seq x y z
N MET A 1 -30.26 -38.97 7.46
CA MET A 1 -28.99 -38.31 7.05
C MET A 1 -27.92 -39.39 6.91
N ARG A 2 -27.42 -39.65 5.69
CA ARG A 2 -26.48 -40.75 5.40
C ARG A 2 -25.14 -40.51 6.12
N ASN A 3 -24.51 -41.55 6.67
CA ASN A 3 -23.29 -41.41 7.47
C ASN A 3 -22.16 -40.68 6.72
N GLY A 4 -22.08 -40.83 5.40
CA GLY A 4 -21.14 -40.09 4.56
C GLY A 4 -21.37 -38.57 4.54
N THR A 5 -22.61 -38.08 4.63
CA THR A 5 -22.89 -36.63 4.70
C THR A 5 -22.49 -36.04 6.05
N LYS A 6 -22.61 -36.81 7.14
CA LYS A 6 -22.16 -36.39 8.47
C LYS A 6 -20.62 -36.30 8.55
N LEU A 7 -19.92 -37.28 7.97
CA LEU A 7 -18.45 -37.27 7.90
C LEU A 7 -17.94 -36.09 7.04
N LEU A 8 -18.56 -35.83 5.89
CA LEU A 8 -18.22 -34.70 5.03
C LEU A 8 -18.37 -33.36 5.79
N LEU A 9 -19.49 -33.15 6.48
CA LEU A 9 -19.72 -31.94 7.26
C LEU A 9 -18.71 -31.79 8.41
N PHE A 10 -18.38 -32.89 9.09
CA PHE A 10 -17.36 -32.90 10.14
C PHE A 10 -15.97 -32.50 9.62
N VAL A 11 -15.54 -33.09 8.50
CA VAL A 11 -14.27 -32.71 7.86
C VAL A 11 -14.29 -31.25 7.41
N LEU A 12 -15.39 -30.78 6.80
CA LEU A 12 -15.53 -29.39 6.39
C LEU A 12 -15.44 -28.43 7.59
N THR A 13 -16.08 -28.76 8.72
CA THR A 13 -15.98 -27.94 9.93
C THR A 13 -14.56 -27.88 10.48
N ILE A 14 -13.81 -28.99 10.46
CA ILE A 14 -12.41 -29.00 10.87
C ILE A 14 -11.56 -28.14 9.94
N VAL A 15 -11.74 -28.26 8.63
CA VAL A 15 -11.01 -27.44 7.65
C VAL A 15 -11.30 -25.95 7.85
N ILE A 16 -12.56 -25.59 8.06
CA ILE A 16 -12.95 -24.19 8.33
C ILE A 16 -12.29 -23.68 9.61
N LEU A 17 -12.32 -24.46 10.70
CA LEU A 17 -11.66 -24.07 11.95
C LEU A 17 -10.15 -23.90 11.78
N LEU A 18 -9.50 -24.81 11.04
CA LEU A 18 -8.07 -24.74 10.76
C LEU A 18 -7.73 -23.47 9.96
N VAL A 19 -8.52 -23.14 8.94
CA VAL A 19 -8.37 -21.90 8.18
C VAL A 19 -8.58 -20.67 9.05
N ILE A 20 -9.60 -20.66 9.93
CA ILE A 20 -9.84 -19.55 10.85
C ILE A 20 -8.63 -19.34 11.77
N THR A 21 -8.12 -20.41 12.38
CA THR A 21 -6.94 -20.30 13.27
C THR A 21 -5.69 -19.81 12.53
N LEU A 22 -5.52 -20.16 11.26
CA LEU A 22 -4.41 -19.69 10.44
C LEU A 22 -4.54 -18.18 10.10
N VAL A 23 -5.75 -17.74 9.76
CA VAL A 23 -6.03 -16.33 9.41
C VAL A 23 -5.91 -15.41 10.64
N SER A 24 -6.21 -15.89 11.84
CA SER A 24 -6.06 -15.11 13.09
C SER A 24 -4.61 -14.69 13.39
N GLN A 25 -3.61 -15.35 12.79
CA GLN A 25 -2.20 -15.00 12.96
C GLN A 25 -1.73 -13.87 12.01
N LEU A 26 -2.56 -13.47 11.04
CA LEU A 26 -2.25 -12.36 10.13
C LEU A 26 -2.69 -11.02 10.72
N SER A 27 -1.89 -9.98 10.46
CA SER A 27 -2.26 -8.62 10.85
C SER A 27 -3.38 -8.07 9.96
N GLU A 28 -4.28 -7.25 10.51
CA GLU A 28 -5.40 -6.65 9.76
C GLU A 28 -4.92 -5.85 8.53
N LYS A 29 -3.76 -5.20 8.63
CA LYS A 29 -3.09 -4.52 7.51
C LYS A 29 -2.78 -5.48 6.36
N ASP A 30 -2.30 -6.68 6.64
CA ASP A 30 -1.90 -7.66 5.63
C ASP A 30 -3.14 -8.29 4.97
N LEU A 31 -4.20 -8.52 5.74
CA LEU A 31 -5.50 -8.97 5.21
C LEU A 31 -6.12 -7.93 4.27
N THR A 32 -6.00 -6.65 4.61
CA THR A 32 -6.49 -5.53 3.79
C THR A 32 -5.79 -5.48 2.43
N LYS A 33 -4.46 -5.70 2.39
CA LYS A 33 -3.71 -5.79 1.12
C LYS A 33 -4.23 -6.88 0.19
N LEU A 34 -4.73 -7.99 0.75
CA LEU A 34 -5.20 -9.14 -0.02
C LEU A 34 -6.67 -9.05 -0.46
N ASN A 35 -7.51 -8.26 0.21
CA ASN A 35 -8.96 -8.21 -0.09
C ASN A 35 -9.29 -7.59 -1.47
N PRO A 36 -9.76 -8.34 -2.49
CA PRO A 36 -9.99 -7.80 -3.82
C PRO A 36 -11.13 -6.78 -3.91
N LEU A 37 -11.99 -6.68 -2.88
CA LEU A 37 -13.15 -5.78 -2.86
C LEU A 37 -12.78 -4.33 -2.52
N ILE A 38 -11.58 -4.08 -1.99
CA ILE A 38 -11.12 -2.73 -1.66
C ILE A 38 -10.41 -2.16 -2.90
N PRO A 39 -10.91 -1.06 -3.49
CA PRO A 39 -10.31 -0.48 -4.68
C PRO A 39 -8.93 0.11 -4.39
N LYS A 40 -8.07 0.07 -5.40
CA LYS A 40 -6.78 0.79 -5.37
C LYS A 40 -7.01 2.27 -5.62
N GLN A 41 -6.25 3.10 -4.94
CA GLN A 41 -6.24 4.55 -5.09
C GLN A 41 -4.87 4.97 -5.62
N ILE A 42 -4.84 5.97 -6.50
CA ILE A 42 -3.60 6.50 -7.07
C ILE A 42 -3.39 7.90 -6.56
N TYR A 43 -2.17 8.16 -6.08
CA TYR A 43 -1.72 9.48 -5.65
C TYR A 43 -0.39 9.83 -6.30
N TYR A 44 -0.14 11.11 -6.48
CA TYR A 44 1.07 11.65 -7.07
C TYR A 44 1.79 12.52 -6.05
N VAL A 45 3.11 12.34 -5.93
CA VAL A 45 3.97 13.09 -5.02
C VAL A 45 5.22 13.57 -5.75
N GLN A 46 5.85 14.62 -5.23
CA GLN A 46 7.22 15.00 -5.58
C GLN A 46 8.10 14.73 -4.36
N VAL A 47 9.22 14.06 -4.57
CA VAL A 47 10.19 13.77 -3.50
C VAL A 47 10.87 15.06 -3.09
N HIS A 48 10.67 15.47 -1.84
CA HIS A 48 11.39 16.58 -1.22
C HIS A 48 11.64 16.33 0.27
N ASN A 49 12.74 16.82 0.84
CA ASN A 49 13.01 16.80 2.30
C ASN A 49 12.68 15.46 3.00
N SER A 50 13.54 14.45 2.87
CA SER A 50 13.40 13.19 3.61
C SER A 50 13.79 13.34 5.08
N SER A 51 12.93 12.92 6.00
CA SER A 51 13.33 12.66 7.39
C SER A 51 13.95 11.26 7.48
N SER A 52 15.26 11.15 7.24
CA SER A 52 16.00 9.89 7.32
C SER A 52 16.17 9.44 8.78
N ASN A 53 15.17 8.78 9.34
CA ASN A 53 15.30 8.09 10.62
C ASN A 53 15.37 6.58 10.38
N THR A 54 16.52 6.06 9.96
CA THR A 54 17.06 4.73 10.36
C THR A 54 18.33 4.40 9.57
N SER A 55 19.49 4.62 10.19
CA SER A 55 20.77 4.09 9.73
C SER A 55 21.05 2.78 10.46
N SER A 56 20.64 1.65 9.88
CA SER A 56 21.21 0.35 10.21
C SER A 56 21.79 -0.26 8.94
N SER A 57 23.10 -0.45 8.98
CA SER A 57 23.99 -0.95 7.94
C SER A 57 23.36 -1.92 6.92
N GLN A 58 23.60 -1.62 5.64
CA GLN A 58 23.39 -2.41 4.42
C GLN A 58 22.05 -2.34 3.65
N ASP A 59 20.91 -1.98 4.26
CA ASP A 59 19.65 -1.74 3.53
C ASP A 59 18.90 -0.55 4.16
N THR A 60 19.24 0.67 3.74
CA THR A 60 18.63 1.88 4.30
C THR A 60 17.23 2.08 3.73
N THR A 61 16.25 1.52 4.40
CA THR A 61 14.85 1.92 4.22
C THR A 61 14.68 3.35 4.74
N VAL A 62 14.17 4.25 3.90
CA VAL A 62 13.98 5.66 4.24
C VAL A 62 12.49 5.96 4.32
N GLU A 63 12.06 6.61 5.41
CA GLU A 63 10.69 7.06 5.57
C GLU A 63 10.48 8.44 4.93
N TYR A 64 9.41 8.56 4.15
CA TYR A 64 9.00 9.79 3.49
C TYR A 64 7.60 10.15 3.95
N THR A 65 7.40 11.39 4.38
CA THR A 65 6.08 11.98 4.64
C THR A 65 5.91 13.16 3.70
N LEU A 66 5.16 12.96 2.62
CA LEU A 66 5.06 13.91 1.51
C LEU A 66 3.59 14.34 1.29
N PRO A 67 3.36 15.59 0.87
CA PRO A 67 2.07 15.99 0.33
C PRO A 67 1.83 15.27 -1.00
N ALA A 68 0.62 14.75 -1.16
CA ALA A 68 0.20 13.95 -2.30
C ALA A 68 -1.16 14.42 -2.82
N TRP A 69 -1.41 14.18 -4.10
CA TRP A 69 -2.68 14.52 -4.74
C TRP A 69 -3.21 13.34 -5.56
N ASP A 70 -4.50 13.08 -5.46
CA ASP A 70 -5.15 12.11 -6.34
C ASP A 70 -5.31 12.66 -7.77
N ASP A 71 -5.86 11.85 -8.67
CA ASP A 71 -6.10 12.22 -10.07
C ASP A 71 -7.03 13.42 -10.28
N LYS A 72 -7.77 13.82 -9.24
CA LYS A 72 -8.68 14.97 -9.23
C LYS A 72 -8.08 16.20 -8.54
N GLY A 73 -6.87 16.09 -8.00
CA GLY A 73 -6.23 17.16 -7.25
C GLY A 73 -6.70 17.28 -5.80
N ASN A 74 -7.29 16.24 -5.21
CA ASN A 74 -7.58 16.24 -3.78
C ASN A 74 -6.29 15.97 -2.98
N PRO A 75 -5.93 16.84 -2.02
CA PRO A 75 -4.69 16.70 -1.26
C PRO A 75 -4.80 15.65 -0.14
N GLN A 76 -3.69 14.98 0.14
CA GLN A 76 -3.51 14.09 1.28
C GLN A 76 -2.02 14.04 1.66
N THR A 77 -1.70 14.01 2.96
CA THR A 77 -0.33 13.70 3.40
C THR A 77 -0.17 12.18 3.49
N ILE A 78 0.85 11.63 2.82
CA ILE A 78 1.10 10.18 2.78
C ILE A 78 2.49 9.89 3.35
N THR A 79 2.53 8.96 4.30
CA THR A 79 3.78 8.41 4.84
C THR A 79 4.05 7.04 4.23
N PHE A 80 5.25 6.83 3.69
CA PHE A 80 5.66 5.56 3.10
C PHE A 80 7.17 5.34 3.21
N PHE A 81 7.58 4.09 3.03
CA PHE A 81 8.97 3.68 3.10
C PHE A 81 9.53 3.40 1.70
N GLY A 82 10.62 4.05 1.36
CA GLY A 82 11.45 3.74 0.20
C GLY A 82 12.48 2.69 0.55
N MET A 83 12.63 1.65 -0.27
CA MET A 83 13.64 0.59 -0.06
C MET A 83 15.07 1.13 -0.13
N HIS A 84 15.26 2.24 -0.84
CA HIS A 84 16.48 3.02 -0.93
C HIS A 84 16.13 4.51 -0.90
N SER A 85 17.15 5.36 -0.80
CA SER A 85 16.97 6.80 -0.97
C SER A 85 16.45 7.11 -2.38
N LEU A 86 15.29 7.75 -2.43
CA LEU A 86 14.65 8.22 -3.66
C LEU A 86 15.35 9.48 -4.15
N ARG A 87 15.40 9.67 -5.48
CA ARG A 87 16.01 10.84 -6.10
C ARG A 87 15.22 12.10 -5.73
N GLU A 88 15.90 13.11 -5.18
CA GLU A 88 15.30 14.41 -4.88
C GLU A 88 14.67 15.03 -6.14
N GLY A 89 13.47 15.58 -5.99
CA GLY A 89 12.70 16.19 -7.07
C GLY A 89 12.01 15.19 -8.02
N ALA A 90 12.19 13.87 -7.83
CA ALA A 90 11.50 12.87 -8.63
C ALA A 90 9.99 12.88 -8.36
N TYR A 91 9.20 12.59 -9.39
CA TYR A 91 7.77 12.40 -9.26
C TYR A 91 7.45 10.92 -9.10
N LEU A 92 6.60 10.59 -8.14
CA LEU A 92 6.18 9.22 -7.89
C LEU A 92 4.67 9.08 -8.01
N GLN A 93 4.26 7.97 -8.61
CA GLN A 93 2.90 7.47 -8.52
C GLN A 93 2.83 6.45 -7.38
N LEU A 94 2.06 6.76 -6.33
CA LEU A 94 1.78 5.87 -5.21
C LEU A 94 0.50 5.09 -5.48
N THR A 95 0.54 3.78 -5.24
CA THR A 95 -0.66 2.92 -5.26
C THR A 95 -1.05 2.59 -3.83
N LEU A 96 -2.20 3.08 -3.41
CA LEU A 96 -2.72 2.90 -2.06
C LEU A 96 -3.90 1.93 -2.04
N LYS A 97 -4.13 1.33 -0.88
CA LYS A 97 -5.33 0.56 -0.59
C LYS A 97 -5.68 0.74 0.88
N ASN A 98 -6.86 1.28 1.15
CA ASN A 98 -7.31 1.66 2.49
C ASN A 98 -6.23 2.45 3.26
N GLN A 99 -5.74 3.55 2.66
CA GLN A 99 -4.69 4.42 3.21
C GLN A 99 -3.28 3.80 3.33
N GLN A 100 -3.10 2.52 3.01
CA GLN A 100 -1.79 1.88 3.02
C GLN A 100 -1.13 1.91 1.64
N VAL A 101 0.12 2.36 1.57
CA VAL A 101 0.91 2.30 0.32
C VAL A 101 1.30 0.85 0.03
N LEU A 102 0.91 0.37 -1.15
CA LEU A 102 1.26 -0.95 -1.68
C LEU A 102 2.55 -0.90 -2.49
N SER A 103 2.71 0.15 -3.29
CA SER A 103 3.86 0.35 -4.15
C SER A 103 3.98 1.83 -4.55
N TYR A 104 5.18 2.19 -4.99
CA TYR A 104 5.44 3.45 -5.67
C TYR A 104 6.18 3.16 -6.99
N LYS A 105 6.02 4.07 -7.95
CA LYS A 105 6.75 4.03 -9.22
C LYS A 105 7.22 5.44 -9.57
N GLU A 106 8.50 5.58 -9.90
CA GLU A 106 9.02 6.83 -10.47
C GLU A 106 8.43 7.03 -11.87
N ILE A 107 7.88 8.22 -12.10
CA ILE A 107 7.23 8.62 -13.34
C ILE A 107 7.78 9.97 -13.80
N SER A 108 7.59 10.24 -15.08
CA SER A 108 7.91 11.53 -15.68
C SER A 108 6.76 12.52 -15.48
N TYR A 109 7.07 13.83 -15.50
CA TYR A 109 6.09 14.89 -15.20
C TYR A 109 4.88 14.89 -16.14
N ASP A 110 5.09 14.54 -17.41
CA ASP A 110 4.06 14.43 -18.44
C ASP A 110 3.07 13.28 -18.20
N GLN A 111 3.42 12.29 -17.37
CA GLN A 111 2.54 11.19 -16.98
C GLN A 111 1.60 11.57 -15.82
N ILE A 112 1.83 12.72 -15.19
CA ILE A 112 0.98 13.23 -14.11
C ILE A 112 -0.25 13.89 -14.75
N PRO A 113 -1.47 13.66 -14.23
CA PRO A 113 -2.66 14.37 -14.69
C PRO A 113 -2.47 15.88 -14.67
N THR A 114 -2.89 16.58 -15.73
CA THR A 114 -2.69 18.03 -15.89
C THR A 114 -3.27 18.84 -14.73
N VAL A 115 -4.37 18.39 -14.14
CA VAL A 115 -5.00 19.01 -12.95
C VAL A 115 -4.06 18.99 -11.74
N VAL A 116 -3.20 17.97 -11.64
CA VAL A 116 -2.30 17.74 -10.50
C VAL A 116 -0.94 18.40 -10.71
N GLN A 117 -0.49 18.50 -11.96
CA GLN A 117 0.80 19.06 -12.35
C GLN A 117 1.09 20.45 -11.74
N SER A 118 0.07 21.29 -11.56
CA SER A 118 0.21 22.62 -10.95
C SER A 118 0.47 22.59 -9.45
N TYR A 119 0.06 21.54 -8.75
CA TYR A 119 0.26 21.40 -7.29
C TYR A 119 1.64 20.83 -6.94
N LEU A 120 2.26 20.10 -7.86
CA LEU A 120 3.57 19.46 -7.66
C LEU A 120 4.76 20.30 -8.13
N ARG A 121 4.51 21.50 -8.65
CA ARG A 121 5.56 22.41 -9.13
C ARG A 121 5.86 23.44 -8.04
N HIS A 122 6.92 23.24 -7.27
CA HIS A 122 7.44 24.22 -6.30
C HIS A 122 8.90 24.56 -6.63
#